data_AF-A0A2N2P3Z8-F1
#
_entry.id   AF-A0A2N2P3Z8-F1
#
_cell.length_a   1.000
_cell.length_b   1.000
_cell.length_c   1.000
_cell.angle_alpha   90.00
_cell.angle_beta   90.00
_cell.angle_gamma   90.00
#
_symmetry.space_group_name_H-M   'P 1'
#
loop_
_entity.id
_entity.type
_entity.pdbx_description
1 polymer ?
#
loop_
_entity_poly.entity_id
_entity_poly.type
_entity_poly.pdbx_seq_one_letter_code
_entity_poly.pdbx_strand_id
1 'polypeptide(L)'
;MKSPVSTSIAIATALIVIIGILFPQSPVSMIKMVIVDWAILIGAAALLVAILNLLGVHWQKIFVAPKKDFYSIFFLLSFLFTVILGFVFGENNSLFMNWTGTIILASESSLMAILSISLFYACFKLFHRRQSATGLVFIFSTMVFLITLSGFFSIGNEIPVLSDLIYIIDQLPIAGARGILLGISFGAIMVGLRVLFGLERPFSG
;
A
#
# COMPACT_ATOMS: atom_id res chain seq x y z
N MET A 1 12.11 11.27 27.82
CA MET A 1 13.12 10.65 28.73
C MET A 1 13.61 9.40 28.01
N LYS A 2 14.89 9.33 27.61
CA LYS A 2 15.43 8.22 26.80
C LYS A 2 15.15 6.89 27.52
N SER A 3 14.28 6.03 27.00
CA SER A 3 13.96 4.71 27.56
C SER A 3 14.75 3.61 26.83
N PRO A 4 16.07 3.43 27.09
CA PRO A 4 16.87 2.41 26.42
C PRO A 4 16.26 1.01 26.61
N VAL A 5 15.57 0.81 27.74
CA VAL A 5 14.86 -0.43 28.08
C VAL A 5 13.81 -0.80 27.04
N SER A 6 13.01 0.16 26.56
CA SER A 6 11.96 -0.14 25.56
C SER A 6 12.57 -0.54 24.22
N THR A 7 13.66 0.13 23.82
CA THR A 7 14.39 -0.25 22.60
C THR A 7 15.03 -1.63 22.73
N SER A 8 15.64 -1.96 23.88
CA SER A 8 16.21 -3.29 24.12
C SER A 8 15.15 -4.40 24.08
N ILE A 9 13.97 -4.17 24.65
CA ILE A 9 12.85 -5.12 24.60
C ILE A 9 12.40 -5.32 23.15
N ALA A 10 12.24 -4.24 22.37
CA ALA A 10 11.82 -4.31 20.97
C ALA A 10 12.82 -5.08 20.10
N ILE A 11 14.12 -4.87 20.31
CA ILE A 11 15.17 -5.61 19.60
C ILE A 11 15.15 -7.09 19.98
N ALA A 12 15.04 -7.40 21.27
CA ALA A 12 14.99 -8.77 21.76
C ALA A 12 13.76 -9.53 21.21
N THR A 13 12.57 -8.93 21.24
CA THR A 13 11.35 -9.55 20.70
C THR A 13 11.44 -9.74 19.19
N ALA A 14 11.94 -8.75 18.45
CA ALA A 14 12.15 -8.88 17.00
C ALA A 14 13.11 -10.03 16.67
N LEU A 15 14.21 -10.17 17.42
CA LEU A 15 15.19 -11.23 17.23
C LEU A 15 14.60 -12.62 17.55
N ILE A 16 13.82 -12.74 18.62
CA ILE A 16 13.09 -13.98 18.97
C ILE A 16 12.13 -14.38 17.84
N VAL A 17 11.37 -13.43 17.30
CA VAL A 17 10.42 -13.69 16.20
C VAL A 17 11.16 -14.15 14.94
N ILE A 18 12.26 -13.49 14.57
CA ILE A 18 13.08 -13.86 13.40
C ILE A 18 13.64 -15.27 13.57
N ILE A 19 14.21 -15.61 14.74
CA ILE A 19 14.71 -16.96 15.01
C ILE A 19 13.58 -17.99 14.93
N GLY A 20 12.41 -17.69 15.48
CA GLY A 20 11.25 -18.57 15.44
C GLY A 20 10.63 -18.74 14.04
N ILE A 21 10.95 -17.86 13.09
CA ILE A 21 10.60 -17.99 11.66
C ILE A 21 11.64 -18.88 10.96
N LEU A 22 12.93 -18.65 11.21
CA LEU A 22 14.02 -19.40 10.56
C LEU A 22 14.12 -20.86 11.04
N PHE A 23 13.75 -21.15 12.29
CA PHE A 23 13.81 -22.50 12.88
C PHE A 23 12.45 -22.95 13.42
N PRO A 24 11.51 -23.38 12.55
CA PRO A 24 10.15 -23.74 12.98
C PRO A 24 10.07 -24.89 14.00
N GLN A 25 11.03 -25.82 13.98
CA GLN A 25 11.09 -26.99 14.87
C GLN A 25 11.77 -26.69 16.22
N SER A 26 12.27 -25.48 16.45
CA SER A 26 12.94 -25.08 17.69
C SER A 26 11.93 -24.77 18.80
N PRO A 27 12.25 -24.97 20.10
CA PRO A 27 11.42 -24.50 21.22
C PRO A 27 11.09 -23.00 21.17
N VAL A 28 11.92 -22.20 20.50
CA VAL A 28 11.70 -20.75 20.29
C VAL A 28 10.43 -20.48 19.46
N SER A 29 9.98 -21.43 18.64
CA SER A 29 8.76 -21.27 17.84
C SER A 29 7.50 -21.18 18.70
N MET A 30 7.47 -21.83 19.87
CA MET A 30 6.37 -21.70 20.84
C MET A 30 6.29 -20.28 21.42
N ILE A 31 7.45 -19.70 21.76
CA ILE A 31 7.53 -18.33 22.27
C ILE A 31 7.10 -17.34 21.19
N LYS A 32 7.54 -17.54 19.94
CA LYS A 32 7.10 -16.74 18.79
C LYS A 32 5.57 -16.77 18.65
N MET A 33 4.94 -17.95 18.73
CA MET A 33 3.48 -18.05 18.60
C MET A 33 2.78 -17.18 19.64
N VAL A 34 3.19 -17.27 20.91
CA VAL A 34 2.65 -16.42 21.98
C VAL A 34 2.86 -14.93 21.66
N ILE A 35 4.06 -14.51 21.27
CA ILE A 35 4.33 -13.10 20.93
C ILE A 35 3.45 -12.62 19.78
N VAL A 36 3.28 -13.44 18.74
CA VAL A 36 2.45 -13.12 17.57
C VAL A 36 0.97 -13.06 17.95
N ASP A 37 0.47 -13.96 18.78
CA ASP A 37 -0.92 -13.94 19.26
C ASP A 37 -1.21 -12.65 20.05
N TRP A 38 -0.30 -12.24 20.93
CA TRP A 38 -0.39 -10.95 21.61
C TRP A 38 -0.34 -9.77 20.63
N ALA A 39 0.53 -9.82 19.62
CA ALA A 39 0.61 -8.79 18.59
C ALA A 39 -0.70 -8.70 17.78
N ILE A 40 -1.34 -9.83 17.48
CA ILE A 40 -2.65 -9.87 16.81
C ILE A 40 -3.73 -9.25 17.69
N LEU A 41 -3.78 -9.61 18.98
CA LEU A 41 -4.77 -9.07 19.92
C LEU A 41 -4.62 -7.54 20.11
N ILE A 42 -3.38 -7.07 20.32
CA ILE A 42 -3.08 -5.64 20.44
C ILE A 42 -3.38 -4.92 19.11
N GLY A 43 -3.03 -5.54 17.97
CA GLY A 43 -3.32 -5.02 16.64
C GLY A 43 -4.82 -4.86 16.38
N ALA A 44 -5.62 -5.84 16.75
CA ALA A 44 -7.08 -5.78 16.66
C ALA A 44 -7.65 -4.66 17.55
N ALA A 45 -7.17 -4.53 18.77
CA ALA A 45 -7.56 -3.42 19.66
C ALA A 45 -7.16 -2.05 19.10
N ALA A 46 -5.95 -1.93 18.55
CA ALA A 46 -5.48 -0.71 17.92
C ALA A 46 -6.31 -0.34 16.68
N LEU A 47 -6.73 -1.34 15.89
CA LEU A 47 -7.62 -1.14 14.75
C LEU A 47 -8.99 -0.60 15.21
N LEU A 48 -9.56 -1.16 16.29
CA LEU A 48 -10.79 -0.62 16.88
C LEU A 48 -10.61 0.84 17.32
N VAL A 49 -9.52 1.16 18.00
CA VAL A 49 -9.20 2.55 18.37
C VAL A 49 -9.07 3.44 17.14
N ALA A 50 -8.45 2.97 16.06
CA ALA A 50 -8.33 3.73 14.81
C ALA A 50 -9.70 4.00 14.17
N ILE A 51 -10.59 3.01 14.14
CA ILE A 51 -11.97 3.17 13.66
C ILE A 51 -12.71 4.19 14.53
N LEU A 52 -12.67 4.04 15.84
CA LEU A 52 -13.36 4.95 16.77
C LEU A 52 -12.84 6.38 16.64
N ASN A 53 -11.53 6.56 16.47
CA ASN A 53 -10.91 7.86 16.23
C ASN A 53 -11.41 8.47 14.92
N LEU A 54 -11.46 7.69 13.83
CA LEU A 54 -11.95 8.15 12.54
C LEU A 54 -13.42 8.59 12.62
N LEU A 55 -14.28 7.78 13.25
CA LEU A 55 -15.68 8.11 13.50
C LEU A 55 -15.80 9.37 14.35
N GLY A 56 -14.99 9.51 15.40
CA GLY A 56 -14.96 10.68 16.26
C GLY A 56 -14.58 11.96 15.52
N VAL A 57 -13.58 11.90 14.63
CA VAL A 57 -13.18 13.04 13.79
C VAL A 57 -14.32 13.47 12.86
N HIS A 58 -14.99 12.52 12.20
CA HIS A 58 -16.12 12.85 11.32
C HIS A 58 -17.35 13.33 12.09
N TRP A 59 -17.59 12.80 13.30
CA TRP A 59 -18.63 13.29 14.19
C TRP A 59 -18.39 14.75 14.61
N GLN A 60 -17.16 15.07 15.05
CA GLN A 60 -16.78 16.44 15.40
C GLN A 60 -16.94 17.41 14.22
N LYS A 61 -16.59 17.00 13.00
CA LYS A 61 -16.76 17.80 11.78
C LYS A 61 -18.21 18.16 11.45
N ILE A 62 -19.18 17.37 11.91
CA ILE A 62 -20.61 17.60 11.65
C ILE A 62 -21.25 18.46 12.75
N PHE A 63 -20.96 18.13 14.01
CA PHE A 63 -21.69 18.69 15.16
C PHE A 63 -20.96 19.83 15.87
N VAL A 64 -19.62 19.83 15.88
CA VAL A 64 -18.81 20.73 16.72
C VAL A 64 -18.03 21.75 15.89
N ALA A 65 -17.61 21.40 14.67
CA ALA A 65 -16.76 22.25 13.86
C ALA A 65 -17.47 23.53 13.39
N PRO A 66 -16.77 24.70 13.38
CA PRO A 66 -17.35 25.98 12.97
C PRO A 66 -17.74 26.01 11.50
N LYS A 67 -17.03 25.25 10.64
CA LYS A 67 -17.41 24.98 9.25
C LYS A 67 -17.83 23.52 9.16
N LYS A 68 -19.13 23.29 9.02
CA LYS A 68 -19.70 21.94 8.90
C LYS A 68 -19.27 21.31 7.59
N ASP A 69 -18.78 20.08 7.68
CA ASP A 69 -18.44 19.26 6.52
C ASP A 69 -19.56 18.24 6.25
N PHE A 70 -20.43 18.57 5.29
CA PHE A 70 -21.55 17.70 4.93
C PHE A 70 -21.12 16.38 4.29
N TYR A 71 -19.90 16.28 3.73
CA TYR A 71 -19.39 15.02 3.18
C TYR A 71 -19.10 13.99 4.27
N SER A 72 -18.82 14.44 5.50
CA SER A 72 -18.64 13.55 6.65
C SER A 72 -19.90 12.76 7.00
N ILE A 73 -21.11 13.25 6.65
CA ILE A 73 -22.37 12.52 6.86
C ILE A 73 -22.43 11.29 5.95
N PHE A 74 -22.06 11.45 4.68
CA PHE A 74 -22.03 10.34 3.72
C PHE A 74 -21.05 9.26 4.18
N PHE A 75 -19.89 9.65 4.68
CA PHE A 75 -18.92 8.70 5.23
C PHE A 75 -19.51 7.87 6.38
N LEU A 76 -20.10 8.52 7.39
CA LEU A 76 -20.70 7.84 8.54
C LEU A 76 -21.85 6.91 8.13
N LEU A 77 -22.69 7.36 7.19
CA LEU A 77 -23.82 6.57 6.70
C LEU A 77 -23.34 5.35 5.91
N SER A 78 -22.36 5.52 5.02
CA SER A 78 -21.75 4.42 4.26
C SER A 78 -21.01 3.43 5.16
N PHE A 79 -20.33 3.92 6.21
CA PHE A 79 -19.70 3.07 7.21
C PHE A 79 -20.75 2.22 7.94
N LEU A 80 -21.81 2.84 8.46
CA LEU A 80 -22.87 2.13 9.17
C LEU A 80 -23.56 1.11 8.26
N PHE A 81 -23.85 1.50 7.01
CA PHE A 81 -24.43 0.60 6.02
C PHE A 81 -23.54 -0.61 5.76
N THR A 82 -22.23 -0.41 5.60
CA THR A 82 -21.26 -1.50 5.37
C THR A 82 -21.20 -2.45 6.57
N VAL A 83 -21.22 -1.93 7.79
CA VAL A 83 -21.24 -2.74 9.02
C VAL A 83 -22.52 -3.56 9.10
N ILE A 84 -23.68 -2.96 8.85
CA ILE A 84 -24.98 -3.65 8.86
C ILE A 84 -25.00 -4.77 7.82
N LEU A 85 -24.53 -4.50 6.59
CA LEU A 85 -24.45 -5.51 5.55
C LEU A 85 -23.55 -6.69 5.96
N GLY A 86 -22.42 -6.41 6.60
CA GLY A 86 -21.51 -7.46 7.09
C GLY A 86 -22.17 -8.36 8.14
N PHE A 87 -22.90 -7.77 9.09
CA PHE A 87 -23.62 -8.54 10.12
C PHE A 87 -24.81 -9.35 9.57
N VAL A 88 -25.55 -8.80 8.59
CA VAL A 88 -26.76 -9.44 8.06
C VAL A 88 -26.44 -10.55 7.05
N PHE A 89 -25.53 -10.29 6.11
CA PHE A 89 -25.23 -11.22 5.02
C PHE A 89 -24.06 -12.17 5.33
N GLY A 90 -23.19 -11.79 6.26
CA GLY A 90 -21.97 -12.52 6.57
C GLY A 90 -20.84 -12.29 5.56
N GLU A 91 -19.62 -12.63 5.96
CA GLU A 91 -18.38 -12.37 5.21
C GLU A 91 -18.28 -13.11 3.87
N ASN A 92 -18.89 -14.30 3.76
CA ASN A 92 -18.82 -15.15 2.56
C ASN A 92 -19.94 -14.89 1.54
N ASN A 93 -20.76 -13.85 1.75
CA ASN A 93 -21.82 -13.52 0.80
C ASN A 93 -21.27 -12.72 -0.39
N SER A 94 -21.61 -13.14 -1.61
CA SER A 94 -21.15 -12.48 -2.84
C SER A 94 -21.56 -11.01 -2.94
N LEU A 95 -22.71 -10.61 -2.40
CA LEU A 95 -23.14 -9.21 -2.37
C LEU A 95 -22.25 -8.38 -1.45
N PHE A 96 -21.92 -8.88 -0.26
CA PHE A 96 -21.04 -8.19 0.67
C PHE A 96 -19.61 -8.09 0.14
N MET A 97 -19.09 -9.17 -0.45
CA MET A 97 -17.79 -9.19 -1.11
C MET A 97 -17.72 -8.20 -2.28
N ASN A 98 -18.75 -8.14 -3.13
CA ASN A 98 -18.79 -7.20 -4.25
C ASN A 98 -18.91 -5.74 -3.77
N TRP A 99 -19.74 -5.49 -2.75
CA TRP A 99 -19.91 -4.17 -2.15
C TRP A 99 -18.59 -3.64 -1.58
N THR A 100 -17.94 -4.43 -0.71
CA THR A 100 -16.65 -4.06 -0.10
C THR A 100 -15.54 -3.98 -1.14
N GLY A 101 -15.49 -4.92 -2.09
CA GLY A 101 -14.54 -4.91 -3.20
C GLY A 101 -14.66 -3.65 -4.05
N THR A 102 -15.87 -3.18 -4.35
CA THR A 102 -16.09 -1.95 -5.11
C THR A 102 -15.56 -0.72 -4.36
N ILE A 103 -15.78 -0.64 -3.04
CA ILE A 103 -15.26 0.47 -2.22
C ILE A 103 -13.73 0.48 -2.22
N ILE A 104 -13.10 -0.69 -2.07
CA ILE A 104 -11.65 -0.83 -2.09
C ILE A 104 -11.09 -0.43 -3.46
N LEU A 105 -11.65 -0.96 -4.55
CA LEU A 105 -11.23 -0.63 -5.92
C LEU A 105 -11.42 0.85 -6.26
N ALA A 106 -12.48 1.48 -5.78
CA ALA A 106 -12.69 2.92 -5.94
C ALA A 106 -11.61 3.74 -5.20
N SER A 107 -11.25 3.34 -3.99
CA SER A 107 -10.16 3.98 -3.23
C SER A 107 -8.81 3.78 -3.92
N GLU A 108 -8.50 2.56 -4.36
CA GLU A 108 -7.26 2.23 -5.08
C GLU A 108 -7.13 3.02 -6.38
N SER A 109 -8.20 3.07 -7.19
CA SER A 109 -8.20 3.83 -8.44
C SER A 109 -8.03 5.33 -8.22
N SER A 110 -8.58 5.90 -7.14
CA SER A 110 -8.37 7.30 -6.78
C SER A 110 -6.89 7.60 -6.44
N LEU A 111 -6.23 6.69 -5.72
CA LEU A 111 -4.80 6.78 -5.42
C LEU A 111 -3.96 6.60 -6.68
N MET A 112 -4.30 5.64 -7.54
CA MET A 112 -3.64 5.46 -8.84
C MET A 112 -3.81 6.68 -9.75
N ALA A 113 -4.97 7.34 -9.72
CA ALA A 113 -5.20 8.58 -10.47
C ALA A 113 -4.28 9.70 -9.98
N ILE A 114 -4.17 9.90 -8.66
CA ILE A 114 -3.25 10.87 -8.06
C ILE A 114 -1.80 10.53 -8.42
N LEU A 115 -1.41 9.26 -8.33
CA LEU A 115 -0.08 8.79 -8.73
C LEU A 115 0.19 9.09 -10.21
N SER A 116 -0.75 8.77 -11.10
CA SER A 116 -0.65 9.03 -12.54
C SER A 116 -0.46 10.52 -12.84
N ILE A 117 -1.27 11.39 -12.23
CA ILE A 117 -1.15 12.85 -12.38
C ILE A 117 0.19 13.35 -11.83
N SER A 118 0.63 12.85 -10.68
CA SER A 118 1.91 13.23 -10.08
C SER A 118 3.10 12.81 -10.95
N LEU A 119 3.02 11.63 -11.56
CA LEU A 119 4.04 11.12 -12.46
C LEU A 119 4.06 11.96 -13.75
N PHE A 120 2.90 12.22 -14.34
CA PHE A 120 2.78 13.10 -15.51
C PHE A 120 3.41 14.49 -15.24
N TYR A 121 3.12 15.08 -14.09
CA TYR A 121 3.71 16.36 -13.68
C TYR A 121 5.23 16.26 -13.50
N ALA A 122 5.73 15.19 -12.85
CA ALA A 122 7.16 14.96 -12.67
C ALA A 122 7.89 14.83 -14.02
N CYS A 123 7.29 14.09 -14.96
CA CYS A 123 7.78 13.91 -16.32
C CYS A 123 7.80 15.23 -17.09
N PHE A 124 6.73 16.04 -17.02
CA PHE A 124 6.68 17.37 -17.62
C PHE A 124 7.78 18.29 -17.05
N LYS A 125 7.97 18.27 -15.72
CA LYS A 125 9.02 19.04 -15.06
C LYS A 125 10.43 18.59 -15.46
N LEU A 126 10.65 17.28 -15.62
CA LEU A 126 11.92 16.71 -16.09
C LEU A 126 12.23 17.19 -17.51
N PHE A 127 11.23 17.17 -18.39
CA PHE A 127 11.33 17.63 -19.78
C PHE A 127 11.72 19.11 -19.87
N HIS A 128 11.13 19.95 -19.02
CA HIS A 128 11.39 21.40 -19.05
C HIS A 128 12.77 21.79 -18.48
N ARG A 129 13.34 21.02 -17.55
CA ARG A 129 14.49 21.50 -16.76
C ARG A 129 15.85 21.35 -17.42
N ARG A 130 16.14 20.33 -18.27
CA ARG A 130 17.38 20.21 -19.08
C ARG A 130 17.22 19.17 -20.22
N GLN A 131 17.73 19.48 -21.42
CA GLN A 131 18.01 18.50 -22.49
C GLN A 131 19.17 17.57 -22.10
N SER A 132 18.96 16.78 -21.07
CA SER A 132 19.87 15.72 -20.65
C SER A 132 19.59 14.45 -21.47
N ALA A 133 20.60 13.60 -21.66
CA ALA A 133 20.43 12.29 -22.30
C ALA A 133 19.27 11.49 -21.70
N THR A 134 19.03 11.64 -20.39
CA THR A 134 17.90 11.03 -19.66
C THR A 134 16.54 11.54 -20.16
N GLY A 135 16.40 12.83 -20.47
CA GLY A 135 15.17 13.38 -21.03
C GLY A 135 14.86 12.83 -22.43
N LEU A 136 15.89 12.62 -23.26
CA LEU A 136 15.75 12.09 -24.61
C LEU A 136 15.31 10.61 -24.59
N VAL A 137 15.96 9.79 -23.75
CA VAL A 137 15.55 8.39 -23.50
C VAL A 137 14.13 8.33 -22.96
N PHE A 138 13.76 9.24 -22.07
CA PHE A 138 12.41 9.31 -21.50
C PHE A 138 11.35 9.63 -22.55
N ILE A 139 11.59 10.60 -23.45
CA ILE A 139 10.66 10.96 -24.54
C ILE A 139 10.48 9.77 -25.48
N PHE A 140 11.58 9.15 -25.89
CA PHE A 140 11.55 7.99 -26.77
C PHE A 140 10.75 6.84 -26.15
N SER A 141 11.05 6.51 -24.88
CA SER A 141 10.33 5.49 -24.13
C SER A 141 8.84 5.83 -23.98
N THR A 142 8.50 7.09 -23.67
CA THR A 142 7.10 7.53 -23.53
C THR A 142 6.34 7.41 -24.84
N MET A 143 6.92 7.84 -25.97
CA MET A 143 6.27 7.68 -27.28
C MET A 143 6.05 6.20 -27.63
N VAL A 144 7.08 5.37 -27.46
CA VAL A 144 6.97 3.92 -27.74
C VAL A 144 5.84 3.31 -26.92
N PHE A 145 5.82 3.52 -25.60
CA PHE A 145 4.80 2.94 -24.74
C PHE A 145 3.40 3.51 -25.01
N LEU A 146 3.27 4.81 -25.29
CA LEU A 146 1.96 5.41 -25.56
C LEU A 146 1.36 4.84 -26.86
N ILE A 147 2.18 4.64 -27.90
CA ILE A 147 1.73 4.02 -29.15
C ILE A 147 1.39 2.54 -28.92
N THR A 148 2.25 1.79 -28.24
CA THR A 148 2.03 0.36 -27.96
C THR A 148 0.78 0.13 -27.11
N LEU A 149 0.62 0.85 -26.00
CA LEU A 149 -0.54 0.71 -25.11
C LEU A 149 -1.84 1.25 -25.71
N SER A 150 -1.79 2.16 -26.69
CA SER A 150 -3.00 2.64 -27.40
C SER A 150 -3.71 1.55 -28.22
N GLY A 151 -3.09 0.38 -28.40
CA GLY A 151 -3.59 -0.69 -29.26
C GLY A 151 -3.35 -0.46 -30.75
N PHE A 152 -2.63 0.60 -31.14
CA PHE A 152 -2.34 0.93 -32.54
C PHE A 152 -1.66 -0.23 -33.29
N PHE A 153 -0.77 -0.96 -32.62
CA PHE A 153 -0.08 -2.12 -33.20
C PHE A 153 -0.88 -3.42 -33.16
N SER A 154 -2.08 -3.45 -32.55
CA SER A 154 -2.93 -4.65 -32.49
C SER A 154 -3.41 -5.13 -33.87
N ILE A 155 -3.31 -4.27 -34.89
CA ILE A 155 -3.69 -4.56 -36.29
C ILE A 155 -2.57 -5.35 -37.01
N GLY A 156 -1.32 -5.31 -36.52
CA GLY A 156 -0.16 -5.97 -37.12
C GLY A 156 0.10 -7.42 -36.66
N ASN A 157 -0.85 -8.03 -35.95
CA ASN A 157 -0.70 -9.35 -35.32
C ASN A 157 -0.52 -10.52 -36.32
N GLU A 158 -0.59 -10.29 -37.62
CA GLU A 158 -0.41 -11.33 -38.64
C GLU A 158 1.07 -11.61 -38.97
N ILE A 159 2.01 -10.77 -38.49
CA ILE A 159 3.46 -10.96 -38.70
C ILE A 159 4.10 -11.50 -37.41
N PRO A 160 4.57 -12.76 -37.37
CA PRO A 160 5.07 -13.41 -36.15
C PRO A 160 6.19 -12.64 -35.43
N VAL A 161 7.12 -12.06 -36.20
CA VAL A 161 8.28 -11.32 -35.66
C VAL A 161 7.86 -10.02 -34.96
N LEU A 162 6.81 -9.36 -35.46
CA LEU A 162 6.29 -8.13 -34.87
C LEU A 162 5.53 -8.42 -33.56
N SER A 163 4.78 -9.52 -33.53
CA SER A 163 4.04 -10.00 -32.36
C SER A 163 4.98 -10.28 -31.17
N ASP A 164 6.08 -11.01 -31.40
CA ASP A 164 7.06 -11.32 -30.36
C ASP A 164 7.74 -10.06 -29.79
N LEU A 165 8.05 -9.08 -30.65
CA LEU A 165 8.66 -7.82 -30.22
C LEU A 165 7.68 -6.98 -29.38
N ILE A 166 6.41 -6.91 -29.79
CA ILE A 166 5.35 -6.20 -29.04
C ILE A 166 5.14 -6.86 -27.67
N TYR A 167 5.14 -8.19 -27.62
CA TYR A 167 5.00 -8.94 -26.36
C TYR A 167 6.14 -8.64 -25.37
N ILE A 168 7.39 -8.55 -25.85
CA ILE A 168 8.54 -8.18 -25.01
C ILE A 168 8.39 -6.74 -24.49
N ILE A 169 7.93 -5.82 -25.34
CA ILE A 169 7.74 -4.41 -24.96
C ILE A 169 6.62 -4.28 -23.91
N ASP A 170 5.51 -4.99 -24.07
CA ASP A 170 4.37 -4.93 -23.13
C ASP A 170 4.71 -5.49 -21.74
N GLN A 171 5.72 -6.36 -21.63
CA GLN A 171 6.20 -6.85 -20.34
C GLN A 171 7.08 -5.86 -19.57
N LEU A 172 7.70 -4.87 -20.22
CA LEU A 172 8.60 -3.92 -19.57
C LEU A 172 7.90 -3.10 -18.45
N PRO A 173 6.69 -2.55 -18.62
CA PRO A 173 5.96 -1.87 -17.55
C PRO A 173 5.64 -2.79 -16.37
N ILE A 174 5.28 -4.05 -16.64
CA ILE A 174 5.01 -5.05 -15.61
C ILE A 174 6.29 -5.36 -14.82
N ALA A 175 7.44 -5.46 -15.49
CA ALA A 175 8.74 -5.60 -14.83
C ALA A 175 9.07 -4.37 -13.96
N GLY A 176 8.76 -3.16 -14.43
CA GLY A 176 8.88 -1.92 -13.66
C GLY A 176 8.01 -1.92 -12.40
N ALA A 177 6.73 -2.32 -12.53
CA ALA A 177 5.81 -2.45 -11.39
C ALA A 177 6.32 -3.47 -10.36
N ARG A 178 6.82 -4.63 -10.80
CA ARG A 178 7.47 -5.61 -9.93
C ARG A 178 8.72 -5.02 -9.24
N GLY A 179 9.52 -4.24 -9.96
CA GLY A 179 10.67 -3.53 -9.40
C GLY A 179 10.26 -2.55 -8.29
N ILE A 180 9.17 -1.80 -8.46
CA ILE A 180 8.62 -0.92 -7.44
C ILE A 180 8.16 -1.73 -6.20
N LEU A 181 7.46 -2.84 -6.40
CA LEU A 181 7.03 -3.71 -5.30
C LEU A 181 8.21 -4.29 -4.51
N LEU A 182 9.26 -4.71 -5.22
CA LEU A 182 10.51 -5.14 -4.58
C LEU A 182 11.16 -4.00 -3.80
N GLY A 183 11.22 -2.79 -4.39
CA GLY A 183 11.74 -1.59 -3.73
C GLY A 183 10.97 -1.24 -2.44
N ILE A 184 9.64 -1.29 -2.48
CA ILE A 184 8.78 -1.06 -1.30
C ILE A 184 9.07 -2.14 -0.24
N SER A 185 9.18 -3.40 -0.65
CA SER A 185 9.49 -4.52 0.25
C SER A 185 10.85 -4.34 0.92
N PHE A 186 11.89 -3.99 0.15
CA PHE A 186 13.21 -3.68 0.70
C PHE A 186 13.19 -2.45 1.61
N GLY A 187 12.41 -1.41 1.27
CA GLY A 187 12.20 -0.25 2.13
C GLY A 187 11.62 -0.63 3.49
N ALA A 188 10.58 -1.47 3.51
CA ALA A 188 9.98 -1.98 4.75
C ALA A 188 10.97 -2.84 5.56
N ILE A 189 11.72 -3.73 4.90
CA ILE A 189 12.77 -4.53 5.55
C ILE A 189 13.85 -3.63 6.15
N MET A 190 14.28 -2.58 5.44
CA MET A 190 15.29 -1.64 5.92
C MET A 190 14.83 -0.87 7.16
N VAL A 191 13.56 -0.47 7.23
CA VAL A 191 12.98 0.13 8.45
C VAL A 191 13.01 -0.89 9.60
N GLY A 192 12.57 -2.13 9.34
CA GLY A 192 12.63 -3.21 10.33
C GLY A 192 14.05 -3.48 10.86
N LEU A 193 15.04 -3.53 9.96
CA LEU A 193 16.45 -3.70 10.30
C LEU A 193 17.00 -2.51 11.09
N ARG A 194 16.64 -1.27 10.72
CA ARG A 194 17.06 -0.09 11.50
C ARG A 194 16.52 -0.12 12.92
N VAL A 195 15.29 -0.59 13.12
CA VAL A 195 14.73 -0.82 14.46
C VAL A 195 15.47 -1.96 15.17
N LEU A 196 15.76 -3.07 14.48
CA LEU A 196 16.50 -4.22 15.04
C LEU A 196 17.92 -3.85 15.49
N PHE A 197 18.62 -3.02 14.73
CA PHE A 197 19.96 -2.52 15.10
C PHE A 197 19.90 -1.33 16.07
N GLY A 198 18.71 -0.89 16.49
CA GLY A 198 18.54 0.24 17.41
C GLY A 198 18.93 1.60 16.83
N LEU A 199 19.09 1.68 15.50
CA LEU A 199 19.35 2.91 14.75
C LEU A 199 18.12 3.82 14.76
N GLU A 200 16.92 3.23 14.68
CA GLU A 200 15.64 3.92 14.84
C GLU A 200 14.96 3.50 16.15
N ARG A 201 14.49 4.49 16.92
CA ARG A 201 13.91 4.30 18.25
C ARG A 201 12.46 4.81 18.30
N PRO A 202 11.49 4.05 17.74
CA PRO A 202 10.10 4.50 17.63
C PRO A 202 9.43 4.76 18.99
N PHE A 203 9.93 4.15 20.06
CA PHE A 203 9.36 4.24 21.41
C PHE A 203 10.06 5.25 22.33
N SER A 204 10.88 6.15 21.77
CA SER A 204 11.60 7.18 22.54
C SER A 204 10.74 8.45 22.72
N GLY A 205 9.74 8.36 23.60
CA GLY A 205 9.04 9.54 24.14
C GLY A 205 9.91 10.43 25.04
#